data_AF-A0A812R6T7-F1
#
_entry.id   AF-A0A812R6T7-F1
#
_cell.length_a   1.000
_cell.length_b   1.000
_cell.length_c   1.000
_cell.angle_alpha   90.00
_cell.angle_beta   90.00
_cell.angle_gamma   90.00
#
_symmetry.space_group_name_H-M   'P 1'
#
loop_
_entity.id
_entity.type
_entity.pdbx_description
1 polymer ?
#
loop_
_entity_poly.entity_id
_entity_poly.type
_entity_poly.pdbx_seq_one_letter_code
_entity_poly.pdbx_strand_id
1 'polypeptide(L)'
;ESHARAAAFVPDPSDVFIATVPKSGTTLLQMLCHAIRTQGLHTDFEDIYQVAPWDQMAWDLGQSLEAEQVARPRLFKSHLRLASLNRGAKYICSIREPEAVVRSWWRFLRQKDVPAVRCYTSISEFVYDKDYFAEGMRFGASLWDYYVEYAKCLDLPQLLVVCFEDLDSNLEGELPRLVEFLGLPPLDAEATQRVLHLCSRQSML
;
A
#
# COMPACT_ATOMS: atom_id res chain seq x y z
N GLU A 1 14.83 15.06 -1.64
CA GLU A 1 15.91 14.22 -2.23
C GLU A 1 15.45 12.76 -2.42
N SER A 2 14.43 12.33 -1.68
CA SER A 2 13.82 11.00 -1.78
C SER A 2 13.49 10.54 -3.20
N HIS A 3 12.89 11.37 -4.06
CA HIS A 3 12.55 10.97 -5.43
C HIS A 3 13.75 10.46 -6.25
N ALA A 4 14.90 11.13 -6.15
CA ALA A 4 16.10 10.72 -6.89
C ALA A 4 16.68 9.42 -6.34
N ARG A 5 16.66 9.23 -5.01
CA ARG A 5 17.10 8.00 -4.36
C ARG A 5 16.18 6.82 -4.64
N ALA A 6 14.87 7.06 -4.59
CA ALA A 6 13.87 6.07 -4.98
C ALA A 6 14.08 5.63 -6.42
N ALA A 7 14.32 6.55 -7.35
CA ALA A 7 14.58 6.21 -8.76
C ALA A 7 15.91 5.48 -8.99
N ALA A 8 16.90 5.66 -8.10
CA ALA A 8 18.20 4.99 -8.18
C ALA A 8 18.25 3.65 -7.39
N PHE A 9 17.22 3.36 -6.59
CA PHE A 9 17.19 2.19 -5.73
C PHE A 9 17.12 0.90 -6.56
N VAL A 10 18.00 -0.04 -6.25
CA VAL A 10 18.02 -1.37 -6.86
C VAL A 10 17.44 -2.37 -5.87
N PRO A 11 16.22 -2.90 -6.11
CA PRO A 11 15.61 -3.84 -5.19
C PRO A 11 16.23 -5.23 -5.31
N ASP A 12 16.10 -6.00 -4.23
CA ASP A 12 16.35 -7.44 -4.21
C ASP A 12 15.12 -8.19 -4.77
N PRO A 13 15.28 -9.36 -5.44
CA PRO A 13 14.16 -10.18 -5.92
C PRO A 13 13.13 -10.58 -4.86
N SER A 14 13.53 -10.62 -3.58
CA SER A 14 12.63 -10.89 -2.47
C SER A 14 11.88 -9.66 -1.97
N ASP A 15 12.31 -8.43 -2.30
CA ASP A 15 11.66 -7.20 -1.85
C ASP A 15 10.22 -7.11 -2.35
N VAL A 16 9.36 -6.49 -1.55
CA VAL A 16 7.93 -6.35 -1.85
C VAL A 16 7.53 -4.88 -1.77
N PHE A 17 7.03 -4.35 -2.89
CA PHE A 17 6.41 -3.04 -2.97
C PHE A 17 4.90 -3.16 -2.84
N ILE A 18 4.34 -2.53 -1.82
CA ILE A 18 2.90 -2.34 -1.64
C ILE A 18 2.55 -1.06 -2.39
N ALA A 19 2.25 -1.25 -3.69
CA ALA A 19 2.08 -0.21 -4.68
C ALA A 19 0.60 -0.02 -5.00
N THR A 20 -0.05 0.90 -4.30
CA THR A 20 -1.49 1.09 -4.46
C THR A 20 -1.80 2.52 -4.89
N VAL A 21 -2.91 2.71 -5.59
CA VAL A 21 -3.55 4.03 -5.64
C VAL A 21 -3.86 4.51 -4.21
N PRO A 22 -3.80 5.81 -3.89
CA PRO A 22 -4.18 6.28 -2.57
C PRO A 22 -5.59 5.84 -2.17
N LYS A 23 -5.74 5.44 -0.91
CA LYS A 23 -7.03 5.13 -0.28
C LYS A 23 -7.72 3.83 -0.75
N SER A 24 -6.98 2.94 -1.40
CA SER A 24 -7.44 1.59 -1.75
C SER A 24 -6.99 0.50 -0.77
N GLY A 25 -6.53 0.85 0.44
CA GLY A 25 -6.14 -0.15 1.46
C GLY A 25 -4.65 -0.25 1.76
N THR A 26 -3.83 0.72 1.33
CA THR A 26 -2.36 0.73 1.53
C THR A 26 -1.94 0.48 2.97
N THR A 27 -2.59 1.09 3.96
CA THR A 27 -2.24 0.91 5.37
C THR A 27 -2.52 -0.50 5.87
N LEU A 28 -3.71 -1.04 5.56
CA LEU A 28 -4.05 -2.41 5.91
C LEU A 28 -3.06 -3.40 5.28
N LEU A 29 -2.72 -3.22 4.01
CA LEU A 29 -1.74 -4.09 3.35
C LEU A 29 -0.34 -4.01 3.95
N GLN A 30 0.14 -2.81 4.31
CA GLN A 30 1.42 -2.66 5.01
C GLN A 30 1.40 -3.37 6.36
N MET A 31 0.36 -3.15 7.17
CA MET A 31 0.20 -3.81 8.47
C MET A 31 0.13 -5.34 8.31
N LEU A 32 -0.63 -5.82 7.33
CA LEU A 32 -0.84 -7.24 7.08
C LEU A 32 0.45 -7.92 6.63
N CYS A 33 1.14 -7.36 5.64
CA CYS A 33 2.42 -7.91 5.18
C CYS A 33 3.47 -7.88 6.29
N HIS A 34 3.49 -6.80 7.09
CA HIS A 34 4.41 -6.68 8.22
C HIS A 34 4.12 -7.72 9.31
N ALA A 35 2.85 -7.88 9.69
CA ALA A 35 2.41 -8.86 10.67
C ALA A 35 2.71 -10.28 10.18
N ILE A 36 2.48 -10.60 8.90
CA ILE A 36 2.79 -11.91 8.33
C ILE A 36 4.29 -12.20 8.43
N ARG A 37 5.16 -11.32 7.92
CA ARG A 37 6.62 -11.58 7.90
C ARG A 37 7.27 -11.63 9.29
N THR A 38 6.57 -11.13 10.31
CA THR A 38 7.02 -11.14 11.71
C THR A 38 6.21 -12.11 12.58
N GLN A 39 5.30 -12.90 11.98
CA GLN A 39 4.37 -13.79 12.68
C GLN A 39 3.56 -13.09 13.80
N GLY A 40 3.31 -11.79 13.65
CA GLY A 40 2.63 -10.93 14.61
C GLY A 40 3.42 -10.66 15.89
N LEU A 41 4.73 -10.91 15.92
CA LEU A 41 5.57 -10.76 17.12
C LEU A 41 6.19 -9.36 17.24
N HIS A 42 6.28 -8.61 16.16
CA HIS A 42 6.86 -7.28 16.15
C HIS A 42 5.77 -6.21 16.05
N THR A 43 5.52 -5.52 17.15
CA THR A 43 4.55 -4.43 17.26
C THR A 43 5.16 -3.14 17.82
N ASP A 44 6.48 -3.12 18.04
CA ASP A 44 7.20 -1.99 18.62
C ASP A 44 7.60 -0.99 17.52
N PHE A 45 6.61 -0.28 16.98
CA PHE A 45 6.79 0.82 16.04
C PHE A 45 5.64 1.82 16.19
N GLU A 46 5.94 3.11 16.05
CA GLU A 46 4.96 4.19 16.21
C GLU A 46 4.20 4.50 14.93
N ASP A 47 4.87 4.36 13.79
CA ASP A 47 4.31 4.62 12.47
C ASP A 47 4.70 3.49 11.51
N ILE A 48 3.75 3.08 10.68
CA ILE A 48 3.94 2.00 9.71
C ILE A 48 5.12 2.25 8.75
N TYR A 49 5.48 3.52 8.48
CA TYR A 49 6.64 3.85 7.65
C TYR A 49 7.97 3.41 8.28
N GLN A 50 8.04 3.19 9.59
CA GLN A 50 9.25 2.65 10.23
C GLN A 50 9.53 1.21 9.81
N VAL A 51 8.48 0.46 9.46
CA VAL A 51 8.58 -0.96 9.10
C VAL A 51 8.26 -1.28 7.64
N ALA A 52 7.62 -0.35 6.93
CA ALA A 52 7.38 -0.38 5.50
C ALA A 52 7.60 1.03 4.90
N PRO A 53 8.87 1.47 4.72
CA PRO A 53 9.19 2.83 4.29
C PRO A 53 8.48 3.25 3.01
N TRP A 54 8.03 4.51 2.96
CA TRP A 54 7.50 5.09 1.73
C TRP A 54 8.65 5.50 0.82
N ASP A 55 8.85 4.78 -0.28
CA ASP A 55 9.94 4.98 -1.24
C ASP A 55 10.18 6.46 -1.61
N GLN A 56 9.13 7.20 -1.95
CA GLN A 56 9.20 8.60 -2.36
C GLN A 56 9.39 9.60 -1.21
N MET A 57 9.41 9.16 0.04
CA MET A 57 9.60 10.02 1.23
C MET A 57 10.68 9.53 2.20
N ALA A 58 11.18 8.31 2.03
CA ALA A 58 12.03 7.64 3.01
C ALA A 58 13.23 8.50 3.42
N TRP A 59 13.97 9.03 2.45
CA TRP A 59 15.16 9.85 2.74
C TRP A 59 14.83 11.14 3.48
N ASP A 60 13.79 11.84 3.04
CA ASP A 60 13.39 13.11 3.67
C ASP A 60 12.83 12.87 5.10
N LEU A 61 12.46 11.62 5.43
CA LEU A 61 12.10 11.15 6.78
C LEU A 61 13.28 10.49 7.53
N GLY A 62 14.51 10.61 7.03
CA GLY A 62 15.70 10.05 7.67
C GLY A 62 15.86 8.53 7.56
N GLN A 63 15.17 7.91 6.60
CA GLN A 63 15.20 6.47 6.35
C GLN A 63 16.04 6.16 5.09
N SER A 64 16.68 4.98 5.07
CA SER A 64 17.35 4.44 3.89
C SER A 64 16.56 3.26 3.34
N LEU A 65 16.39 3.22 2.01
CA LEU A 65 15.76 2.09 1.34
C LEU A 65 16.67 0.85 1.32
N GLU A 66 17.98 1.06 1.43
CA GLU A 66 18.97 -0.01 1.52
C GLU A 66 19.09 -0.62 2.92
N ALA A 67 18.52 0.00 3.96
CA ALA A 67 18.61 -0.48 5.32
C ALA A 67 18.00 -1.88 5.49
N GLU A 68 18.61 -2.69 6.36
CA GLU A 68 18.00 -3.94 6.82
C GLU A 68 16.71 -3.60 7.61
N GLN A 69 15.70 -4.44 7.42
CA GLN A 69 14.43 -4.36 8.14
C GLN A 69 14.34 -5.51 9.14
N VAL A 70 13.47 -5.39 10.14
CA VAL A 70 13.33 -6.38 11.23
C VAL A 70 13.02 -7.81 10.77
N ALA A 71 12.48 -7.97 9.56
CA ALA A 71 12.20 -9.26 8.95
C ALA A 71 12.29 -9.18 7.42
N ARG A 72 12.41 -10.35 6.79
CA ARG A 72 12.34 -10.53 5.33
C ARG A 72 10.99 -11.13 4.92
N PRO A 73 10.46 -10.80 3.74
CA PRO A 73 11.01 -9.87 2.75
C PRO A 73 10.99 -8.41 3.24
N ARG A 74 11.85 -7.53 2.68
CA ARG A 74 11.75 -6.08 2.96
C ARG A 74 10.47 -5.56 2.33
N LEU A 75 9.81 -4.65 3.03
CA LEU A 75 8.55 -4.06 2.60
C LEU A 75 8.77 -2.59 2.29
N PHE A 76 8.14 -2.12 1.22
CA PHE A 76 8.13 -0.71 0.83
C PHE A 76 6.72 -0.29 0.45
N LYS A 77 6.33 0.92 0.83
CA LYS A 77 5.10 1.54 0.33
C LYS A 77 5.44 2.34 -0.92
N SER A 78 4.55 2.31 -1.91
CA SER A 78 4.55 3.28 -3.00
C SER A 78 3.14 3.66 -3.46
N HIS A 79 3.01 4.87 -4.01
CA HIS A 79 1.86 5.28 -4.82
C HIS A 79 2.22 5.41 -6.30
N LEU A 80 3.44 5.02 -6.70
CA LEU A 80 3.82 4.99 -8.11
C LEU A 80 3.05 3.91 -8.86
N ARG A 81 2.83 4.17 -10.15
CA ARG A 81 2.37 3.18 -11.12
C ARG A 81 3.40 2.07 -11.29
N LEU A 82 2.96 0.86 -11.67
CA LEU A 82 3.85 -0.28 -11.85
C LEU A 82 4.97 0.02 -12.85
N ALA A 83 4.64 0.68 -13.95
CA ALA A 83 5.63 1.10 -14.97
C ALA A 83 6.67 2.10 -14.46
N SER A 84 6.42 2.76 -13.33
CA SER A 84 7.32 3.76 -12.71
C SER A 84 8.10 3.22 -11.51
N LEU A 85 7.86 1.97 -11.10
CA LEU A 85 8.58 1.33 -10.01
C LEU A 85 9.88 0.69 -10.49
N ASN A 86 10.85 0.59 -9.58
CA ASN A 86 12.07 -0.16 -9.85
C ASN A 86 11.74 -1.62 -10.11
N ARG A 87 12.34 -2.19 -11.16
CA ARG A 87 12.13 -3.58 -11.58
C ARG A 87 12.95 -4.54 -10.73
N GLY A 88 12.54 -5.81 -10.74
CA GLY A 88 13.27 -6.88 -10.05
C GLY A 88 12.82 -7.12 -8.62
N ALA A 89 11.60 -6.68 -8.27
CA ALA A 89 10.95 -6.95 -6.99
C ALA A 89 9.61 -7.67 -7.19
N LYS A 90 8.89 -7.93 -6.10
CA LYS A 90 7.48 -8.29 -6.09
C LYS A 90 6.61 -7.06 -5.80
N TYR A 91 5.37 -7.08 -6.28
CA TYR A 91 4.43 -5.95 -6.17
C TYR A 91 3.08 -6.45 -5.68
N ILE A 92 2.57 -5.84 -4.61
CA ILE A 92 1.20 -6.02 -4.14
C ILE A 92 0.43 -4.74 -4.45
N CYS A 93 -0.60 -4.87 -5.29
CA CYS A 93 -1.50 -3.81 -5.65
C CYS A 93 -2.90 -4.11 -5.12
N SER A 94 -3.68 -3.08 -4.85
CA SER A 94 -5.07 -3.24 -4.42
C SER A 94 -6.01 -2.50 -5.37
N ILE A 95 -7.10 -3.15 -5.74
CA ILE A 95 -8.28 -2.48 -6.28
C ILE A 95 -9.32 -2.30 -5.17
N ARG A 96 -10.14 -1.28 -5.32
CA ARG A 96 -11.23 -0.91 -4.41
C ARG A 96 -12.36 -0.29 -5.20
N GLU A 97 -13.59 -0.43 -4.71
CA GLU A 97 -14.74 0.25 -5.28
C GLU A 97 -14.46 1.77 -5.46
N PRO A 98 -14.56 2.33 -6.69
CA PRO A 98 -14.15 3.69 -6.98
C PRO A 98 -14.82 4.77 -6.12
N GLU A 99 -16.12 4.67 -5.85
CA GLU A 99 -16.84 5.63 -5.01
C GLU A 99 -16.31 5.62 -3.57
N ALA A 100 -15.95 4.45 -3.04
CA ALA A 100 -15.30 4.30 -1.74
C ALA A 100 -13.90 4.94 -1.72
N VAL A 101 -13.13 4.84 -2.81
CA VAL A 101 -11.85 5.55 -2.97
C VAL A 101 -12.08 7.06 -2.92
N VAL A 102 -13.01 7.61 -3.71
CA VAL A 102 -13.28 9.06 -3.76
C VAL A 102 -13.70 9.58 -2.40
N ARG A 103 -14.65 8.90 -1.74
CA ARG A 103 -15.13 9.29 -0.41
C ARG A 103 -14.01 9.27 0.63
N SER A 104 -13.16 8.24 0.60
CA SER A 104 -12.03 8.13 1.52
C SER A 104 -10.97 9.20 1.27
N TRP A 105 -10.70 9.52 0.01
CA TRP A 105 -9.72 10.54 -0.38
C TRP A 105 -10.19 11.94 -0.03
N TRP A 106 -11.43 12.27 -0.36
CA TRP A 106 -12.08 13.53 0.02
C TRP A 106 -12.03 13.76 1.54
N ARG A 107 -12.46 12.76 2.33
CA ARG A 107 -12.42 12.84 3.80
C ARG A 107 -11.00 13.02 4.33
N PHE A 108 -10.04 12.28 3.77
CA PHE A 108 -8.63 12.37 4.17
C PHE A 108 -8.05 13.77 3.93
N LEU A 109 -8.25 14.34 2.73
CA LEU A 109 -7.75 15.67 2.39
C LEU A 109 -8.39 16.77 3.25
N ARG A 110 -9.69 16.63 3.55
CA ARG A 110 -10.40 17.54 4.47
C ARG A 110 -9.90 17.44 5.90
N GLN A 111 -9.66 16.23 6.42
CA GLN A 111 -9.13 16.02 7.77
C GLN A 111 -7.70 16.56 7.91
N LYS A 112 -6.89 16.47 6.85
CA LYS A 112 -5.55 17.06 6.78
C LYS A 112 -5.57 18.56 6.47
N ASP A 113 -6.75 19.16 6.37
CA ASP A 113 -6.98 20.58 6.12
C ASP A 113 -6.19 21.13 4.90
N VAL A 114 -6.09 20.32 3.85
CA VAL A 114 -5.33 20.64 2.64
C VAL A 114 -5.94 21.89 1.97
N PRO A 115 -5.20 23.02 1.83
CA PRO A 115 -5.79 24.28 1.37
C PRO A 115 -6.49 24.20 0.02
N ALA A 116 -5.91 23.44 -0.92
CA ALA A 116 -6.43 23.30 -2.28
C ALA A 116 -7.81 22.63 -2.36
N VAL A 117 -8.25 21.89 -1.32
CA VAL A 117 -9.56 21.24 -1.31
C VAL A 117 -10.64 22.01 -0.56
N ARG A 118 -10.31 23.16 0.05
CA ARG A 118 -11.26 23.96 0.84
C ARG A 118 -12.31 24.65 -0.03
N CYS A 119 -12.00 24.90 -1.30
CA CYS A 119 -12.93 25.53 -2.25
C CYS A 119 -14.13 24.66 -2.58
N TYR A 120 -14.02 23.33 -2.44
CA TYR A 120 -15.11 22.40 -2.71
C TYR A 120 -16.06 22.34 -1.52
N THR A 121 -17.35 22.52 -1.80
CA THR A 121 -18.44 22.44 -0.83
C THR A 121 -19.01 21.04 -0.71
N SER A 122 -18.84 20.22 -1.75
CA SER A 122 -19.31 18.84 -1.80
C SER A 122 -18.33 17.90 -2.50
N ILE A 123 -18.45 16.60 -2.23
CA ILE A 123 -17.68 15.56 -2.93
C ILE A 123 -17.99 15.52 -4.43
N SER A 124 -19.22 15.89 -4.83
CA SER A 124 -19.65 15.94 -6.23
C SER A 124 -18.93 17.02 -7.03
N GLU A 125 -18.45 18.09 -6.38
CA GLU A 125 -17.58 19.08 -7.01
C GLU A 125 -16.14 18.58 -7.06
N PHE A 126 -15.66 18.01 -5.94
CA PHE A 126 -14.29 17.51 -5.79
C PHE A 126 -13.93 16.42 -6.82
N VAL A 127 -14.87 15.55 -7.19
CA VAL A 127 -14.60 14.44 -8.12
C VAL A 127 -14.16 14.91 -9.52
N TYR A 128 -14.40 16.17 -9.88
CA TYR A 128 -13.96 16.76 -11.15
C TYR A 128 -12.61 17.49 -11.05
N ASP A 129 -12.00 17.58 -9.87
CA ASP A 129 -10.67 18.18 -9.70
C ASP A 129 -9.61 17.33 -10.41
N LYS A 130 -8.89 17.93 -11.36
CA LYS A 130 -7.87 17.25 -12.18
C LYS A 130 -6.66 16.80 -11.38
N ASP A 131 -6.16 17.65 -10.48
CA ASP A 131 -4.91 17.43 -9.76
C ASP A 131 -5.07 16.42 -8.62
N TYR A 132 -6.24 16.41 -7.98
CA TYR A 132 -6.51 15.63 -6.78
C TYR A 132 -7.38 14.40 -7.06
N PHE A 133 -8.10 14.30 -8.18
CA PHE A 133 -8.85 13.08 -8.48
C PHE A 133 -8.89 12.67 -9.95
N ALA A 134 -9.48 13.49 -10.82
CA ALA A 134 -9.89 13.08 -12.16
C ALA A 134 -8.74 12.65 -13.07
N GLU A 135 -7.56 13.28 -12.97
CA GLU A 135 -6.42 13.00 -13.85
C GLU A 135 -5.16 12.60 -13.08
N GLY A 136 -4.91 13.20 -11.91
CA GLY A 136 -3.61 13.12 -11.27
C GLY A 136 -3.56 12.39 -9.94
N MET A 137 -4.61 12.46 -9.11
CA MET A 137 -4.58 12.04 -7.70
C MET A 137 -3.32 12.47 -6.92
N ARG A 138 -2.63 13.54 -7.34
CA ARG A 138 -1.31 14.01 -6.91
C ARG A 138 -0.11 13.11 -7.26
N PHE A 139 -0.33 11.99 -7.95
CA PHE A 139 0.69 11.02 -8.35
C PHE A 139 0.84 10.88 -9.88
N GLY A 140 0.22 11.78 -10.65
CA GLY A 140 0.36 11.86 -12.10
C GLY A 140 -0.44 10.80 -12.87
N ALA A 141 -1.42 10.19 -12.23
CA ALA A 141 -2.28 9.17 -12.83
C ALA A 141 -3.65 9.14 -12.18
N SER A 142 -4.68 8.84 -12.98
CA SER A 142 -6.04 8.66 -12.49
C SER A 142 -6.20 7.29 -11.86
N LEU A 143 -7.24 7.12 -11.04
CA LEU A 143 -7.63 5.81 -10.50
C LEU A 143 -7.71 4.71 -11.59
N TRP A 144 -8.26 5.07 -12.75
CA TRP A 144 -8.45 4.16 -13.87
C TRP A 144 -7.13 3.76 -14.53
N ASP A 145 -6.15 4.68 -14.59
CA ASP A 145 -4.83 4.37 -15.12
C ASP A 145 -4.13 3.28 -14.31
N TYR A 146 -4.25 3.31 -12.98
CA TYR A 146 -3.76 2.24 -12.11
C TYR A 146 -4.48 0.93 -12.40
N TYR A 147 -5.82 0.93 -12.42
CA TYR A 147 -6.59 -0.31 -12.58
C TYR A 147 -6.38 -0.96 -13.95
N VAL A 148 -6.31 -0.16 -15.01
CA VAL A 148 -6.01 -0.63 -16.37
C VAL A 148 -4.60 -1.21 -16.44
N GLU A 149 -3.63 -0.59 -15.77
CA GLU A 149 -2.27 -1.13 -15.70
C GLU A 149 -2.21 -2.45 -14.95
N TYR A 150 -2.87 -2.54 -13.79
CA TYR A 150 -2.94 -3.79 -13.02
C TYR A 150 -3.55 -4.91 -13.87
N ALA A 151 -4.65 -4.64 -14.56
CA ALA A 151 -5.31 -5.61 -15.43
C ALA A 151 -4.41 -6.12 -16.57
N LYS A 152 -3.57 -5.24 -17.15
CA LYS A 152 -2.60 -5.60 -18.19
C LYS A 152 -1.42 -6.44 -17.68
N CYS A 153 -1.21 -6.47 -16.36
CA CYS A 153 -0.06 -7.10 -15.73
C CYS A 153 -0.43 -8.34 -14.89
N LEU A 154 -1.70 -8.77 -14.88
CA LEU A 154 -2.18 -9.89 -14.04
C LEU A 154 -1.44 -11.20 -14.28
N ASP A 155 -0.91 -11.42 -15.48
CA ASP A 155 -0.15 -12.64 -15.82
C ASP A 155 1.30 -12.62 -15.31
N LEU A 156 1.76 -11.51 -14.70
CA LEU A 156 3.11 -11.41 -14.15
C LEU A 156 3.18 -12.12 -12.79
N PRO A 157 4.08 -13.11 -12.59
CA PRO A 157 4.19 -13.80 -11.31
C PRO A 157 4.74 -12.91 -10.17
N GLN A 158 5.31 -11.75 -10.52
CA GLN A 158 5.77 -10.75 -9.55
C GLN A 158 4.63 -9.85 -9.07
N LEU A 159 3.40 -9.96 -9.60
CA LEU A 159 2.28 -9.10 -9.24
C LEU A 159 1.20 -9.88 -8.50
N LEU A 160 0.77 -9.34 -7.36
CA LEU A 160 -0.45 -9.75 -6.68
C LEU A 160 -1.43 -8.57 -6.67
N VAL A 161 -2.59 -8.73 -7.31
CA VAL A 161 -3.68 -7.75 -7.23
C VAL A 161 -4.75 -8.28 -6.28
N VAL A 162 -4.97 -7.59 -5.16
CA VAL A 162 -6.01 -7.92 -4.18
C VAL A 162 -7.21 -6.98 -4.29
N CYS A 163 -8.38 -7.46 -3.91
CA CYS A 163 -9.56 -6.62 -3.74
C CYS A 163 -9.63 -6.15 -2.27
N PHE A 164 -9.78 -4.85 -2.04
CA PHE A 164 -9.91 -4.30 -0.69
C PHE A 164 -11.13 -4.88 0.04
N GLU A 165 -12.24 -5.04 -0.68
CA GLU A 165 -13.48 -5.56 -0.12
C GLU A 165 -13.36 -7.03 0.31
N ASP A 166 -12.52 -7.83 -0.35
CA ASP A 166 -12.25 -9.22 0.06
C ASP A 166 -11.40 -9.23 1.34
N LEU A 167 -10.41 -8.34 1.45
CA LEU A 167 -9.61 -8.19 2.68
C LEU A 167 -10.43 -7.70 3.87
N ASP A 168 -11.38 -6.78 3.67
CA ASP A 168 -12.24 -6.24 4.74
C ASP A 168 -13.30 -7.27 5.19
N SER A 169 -13.80 -8.10 4.27
CA SER A 169 -14.87 -9.06 4.55
C SER A 169 -14.38 -10.45 4.98
N ASN A 170 -13.22 -10.90 4.50
CA ASN A 170 -12.68 -12.23 4.76
C ASN A 170 -11.14 -12.22 4.83
N LEU A 171 -10.59 -11.49 5.80
CA LEU A 171 -9.14 -11.39 5.99
C LEU A 171 -8.47 -12.76 6.18
N GLU A 172 -9.09 -13.66 6.95
CA GLU A 172 -8.55 -15.01 7.23
C GLU A 172 -8.42 -15.85 5.96
N GLY A 173 -9.40 -15.78 5.06
CA GLY A 173 -9.34 -16.48 3.77
C GLY A 173 -8.27 -15.95 2.82
N GLU A 174 -7.89 -14.67 2.91
CA GLU A 174 -6.86 -14.07 2.05
C GLU A 174 -5.43 -14.31 2.57
N LEU A 175 -5.26 -14.70 3.83
CA LEU A 175 -3.93 -14.90 4.43
C LEU A 175 -3.05 -15.92 3.68
N PRO A 176 -3.52 -17.14 3.32
CA PRO A 176 -2.67 -18.13 2.65
C PRO A 176 -2.05 -17.60 1.36
N ARG A 177 -2.84 -16.87 0.57
CA ARG A 177 -2.43 -16.28 -0.71
C ARG A 177 -1.36 -15.19 -0.53
N LEU A 178 -1.49 -14.36 0.51
CA LEU A 178 -0.49 -13.36 0.86
C LEU A 178 0.81 -14.00 1.38
N VAL A 179 0.70 -15.00 2.26
CA VAL A 179 1.85 -15.74 2.80
C VAL A 179 2.66 -16.39 1.67
N GLU A 180 1.97 -17.08 0.75
CA GLU A 180 2.59 -17.69 -0.43
C GLU A 180 3.28 -16.65 -1.30
N PHE A 181 2.61 -15.54 -1.61
CA PHE A 181 3.18 -14.49 -2.45
C PHE A 181 4.42 -13.84 -1.81
N LEU A 182 4.42 -13.65 -0.49
CA LEU A 182 5.59 -13.17 0.26
C LEU A 182 6.75 -14.20 0.28
N GLY A 183 6.51 -15.44 -0.15
CA GLY A 183 7.51 -16.50 -0.16
C GLY A 183 7.85 -17.02 1.25
N LEU A 184 6.87 -16.99 2.15
CA LEU A 184 7.02 -17.37 3.55
C LEU A 184 6.38 -18.73 3.83
N PRO A 185 6.84 -19.46 4.86
CA PRO A 185 6.16 -20.67 5.29
C PRO A 185 4.76 -20.36 5.82
N PRO A 186 3.81 -21.31 5.74
CA PRO A 186 2.49 -21.17 6.35
C PRO A 186 2.58 -20.74 7.82
N LEU A 187 1.68 -19.85 8.21
CA LEU A 187 1.53 -19.46 9.61
C LEU A 187 0.92 -20.62 10.41
N ASP A 188 1.41 -20.83 11.63
CA ASP A 188 0.70 -21.70 12.58
C ASP A 188 -0.58 -21.02 13.10
N ALA A 189 -1.37 -21.77 13.88
CA ALA A 189 -2.64 -21.27 14.40
C ALA A 189 -2.48 -20.05 15.31
N GLU A 190 -1.40 -19.98 16.10
CA GLU A 190 -1.16 -18.88 17.03
C GLU A 190 -0.74 -17.60 16.30
N ALA A 191 0.18 -17.74 15.33
CA ALA A 191 0.60 -16.66 14.45
C ALA A 191 -0.57 -16.13 13.62
N THR A 192 -1.41 -17.02 13.10
CA THR A 192 -2.63 -16.64 12.36
C THR A 192 -3.54 -15.77 13.23
N GLN A 193 -3.83 -16.19 14.46
CA GLN A 193 -4.66 -15.41 15.38
C GLN A 193 -4.04 -14.04 15.72
N ARG A 194 -2.73 -13.98 15.96
CA ARG A 194 -2.02 -12.70 16.20
C ARG A 194 -2.14 -11.76 15.01
N VAL A 195 -1.88 -12.25 13.79
CA VAL A 195 -1.97 -11.46 12.56
C VAL A 195 -3.39 -10.93 12.36
N LEU A 196 -4.41 -11.77 12.51
CA LEU A 196 -5.82 -11.37 12.38
C LEU A 196 -6.22 -10.32 13.42
N HIS A 197 -5.76 -10.49 14.67
CA HIS A 197 -6.03 -9.52 15.73
C HIS A 197 -5.40 -8.15 15.41
N LEU A 198 -4.13 -8.11 15.03
CA LEU A 198 -3.41 -6.86 14.72
C LEU A 198 -3.99 -6.12 13.51
N CYS A 199 -4.47 -6.87 12.52
CA CYS A 199 -4.98 -6.31 11.27
C CYS A 199 -6.50 -6.18 11.24
N SER A 200 -7.17 -6.39 12.39
CA SER A 200 -8.60 -6.19 12.50
C SER A 200 -8.96 -4.71 12.38
N ARG A 201 -10.16 -4.42 11.89
CA ARG A 201 -10.66 -3.04 11.80
C ARG A 201 -10.70 -2.33 13.15
N GLN A 202 -10.95 -3.06 14.23
CA GLN A 202 -10.97 -2.49 15.59
C GLN A 202 -9.57 -2.09 16.06
N SER A 203 -8.53 -2.85 15.71
CA SER A 203 -7.16 -2.58 16.12
C SER A 203 -6.49 -1.45 15.32
N MET A 204 -6.99 -1.16 14.12
CA MET A 204 -6.44 -0.14 13.22
C MET A 204 -7.17 1.22 13.26
N LEU A 205 -8.25 1.34 14.04
CA LEU A 205 -9.00 2.60 14.25
C LEU A 205 -8.56 3.28 15.54
#